data_AF-A0A5B8V2W7-F1
#
_entry.id   AF-A0A5B8V2W7-F1
#
_cell.length_a   1.000
_cell.length_b   1.000
_cell.length_c   1.000
_cell.angle_alpha   90.00
_cell.angle_beta   90.00
_cell.angle_gamma   90.00
#
_symmetry.space_group_name_H-M   'P 1'
#
loop_
_entity.id
_entity.type
_entity.pdbx_description
1 polymer ?
#
loop_
_entity_poly.entity_id
_entity_poly.type
_entity_poly.pdbx_seq_one_letter_code
_entity_poly.pdbx_strand_id
1 'polypeptide(L)'
;MFSLFKKKKYLPLSDYPESWSIITEKITHTVIRINLGYKDAIAHPDYPVKMGIAIPVEEHDEIIMGIKSEIEDILNDILLKKNDGALVAIISGLEGQKFIEFLSYTKRGGINFAKIHQDLKDKFKDYEIQMYADNDVKWEAYRSFAHL
;
A
#
# COMPACT_ATOMS: atom_id res chain seq x y z
N MET A 1 -6.31 40.37 12.06
CA MET A 1 -6.41 39.40 13.18
C MET A 1 -6.25 38.02 12.57
N PHE A 2 -5.22 37.27 12.96
CA PHE A 2 -4.73 36.08 12.28
C PHE A 2 -5.77 34.94 12.28
N SER A 3 -6.08 34.40 11.10
CA SER A 3 -6.88 33.17 10.96
C SER A 3 -6.11 32.00 11.58
N LEU A 4 -6.61 31.49 12.71
CA LEU A 4 -6.17 30.25 13.33
C LEU A 4 -6.64 29.08 12.46
N PHE A 5 -5.82 28.71 11.47
CA PHE A 5 -5.97 27.41 10.82
C PHE A 5 -5.83 26.33 11.91
N LYS A 6 -6.92 25.65 12.26
CA LYS A 6 -6.88 24.44 13.09
C LYS A 6 -5.93 23.46 12.40
N LYS A 7 -4.76 23.22 12.98
CA LYS A 7 -3.84 22.17 12.50
C LYS A 7 -4.57 20.83 12.61
N LYS A 8 -4.68 20.11 11.49
CA LYS A 8 -5.19 18.75 11.45
C LYS A 8 -4.38 17.91 12.45
N LYS A 9 -5.06 17.30 13.42
CA LYS A 9 -4.43 16.40 14.37
C LYS A 9 -4.40 15.01 13.75
N TYR A 10 -3.21 14.49 13.52
CA TYR A 10 -3.03 13.13 13.04
C TYR A 10 -2.97 12.15 14.23
N LEU A 11 -3.47 10.94 14.00
CA LEU A 11 -3.32 9.82 14.91
C LEU A 11 -2.17 8.94 14.42
N PRO A 12 -1.57 8.09 15.28
CA PRO A 12 -0.80 6.94 14.80
C PRO A 12 -1.57 6.16 13.72
N LEU A 13 -0.89 5.65 12.69
CA LEU A 13 -1.60 4.90 11.63
C LEU A 13 -2.35 3.69 12.19
N SER A 14 -1.82 3.05 13.24
CA SER A 14 -2.47 1.94 13.96
C SER A 14 -3.83 2.27 14.56
N ASP A 15 -4.15 3.55 14.75
CA ASP A 15 -5.35 4.00 15.47
C ASP A 15 -6.49 4.39 14.50
N TYR A 16 -6.21 4.43 13.19
CA TYR A 16 -7.27 4.61 12.19
C TYR A 16 -8.05 3.30 12.02
N PRO A 17 -9.38 3.34 11.95
CA PRO A 17 -10.19 2.13 11.80
C PRO A 17 -9.99 1.53 10.41
N GLU A 18 -9.73 0.24 10.30
CA GLU A 18 -9.69 -0.41 8.99
C GLU A 18 -11.07 -0.41 8.34
N SER A 19 -11.13 -0.03 7.05
CA SER A 19 -12.35 -0.02 6.26
C SER A 19 -12.03 -0.36 4.81
N TRP A 20 -11.98 -1.65 4.50
CA TRP A 20 -11.67 -2.12 3.16
C TRP A 20 -12.87 -2.02 2.22
N SER A 21 -12.62 -1.56 0.99
CA SER A 21 -13.61 -1.47 -0.09
C SER A 21 -12.98 -1.92 -1.41
N ILE A 22 -13.82 -2.34 -2.36
CA ILE A 22 -13.39 -2.78 -3.68
C ILE A 22 -13.87 -1.76 -4.72
N ILE A 23 -12.94 -1.30 -5.56
CA ILE A 23 -13.19 -0.42 -6.70
C ILE A 23 -12.77 -1.17 -7.96
N THR A 24 -13.61 -1.13 -9.00
CA THR A 24 -13.29 -1.71 -10.30
C THR A 24 -13.16 -0.60 -11.33
N GLU A 25 -11.96 -0.44 -11.88
CA GLU A 25 -11.67 0.51 -12.93
C GLU A 25 -11.72 -0.17 -14.30
N LYS A 26 -12.76 0.17 -15.08
CA LYS A 26 -13.05 -0.51 -16.34
C LYS A 26 -12.04 -0.15 -17.44
N ILE A 27 -11.54 1.09 -17.46
CA ILE A 27 -10.65 1.55 -18.52
C ILE A 27 -9.28 0.87 -18.42
N THR A 28 -8.76 0.75 -17.19
CA THR A 28 -7.48 0.12 -16.91
C THR A 28 -7.61 -1.38 -16.66
N HIS A 29 -8.82 -1.93 -16.63
CA HIS A 29 -9.12 -3.32 -16.26
C HIS A 29 -8.46 -3.72 -14.93
N THR A 30 -8.52 -2.84 -13.93
CA THR A 30 -7.92 -3.06 -12.60
C THR A 30 -8.98 -3.18 -11.52
N VAL A 31 -8.75 -4.09 -10.57
CA VAL A 31 -9.50 -4.17 -9.31
C VAL A 31 -8.61 -3.63 -8.20
N ILE A 32 -9.13 -2.68 -7.43
CA ILE A 32 -8.42 -2.01 -6.35
C ILE A 32 -9.15 -2.30 -5.04
N ARG A 33 -8.51 -3.03 -4.14
CA ARG A 33 -8.95 -3.19 -2.75
C ARG A 33 -8.29 -2.09 -1.92
N ILE A 34 -9.04 -1.06 -1.55
CA ILE A 34 -8.53 0.13 -0.84
C ILE A 34 -8.99 0.16 0.61
N ASN A 35 -8.13 0.58 1.54
CA ASN A 35 -8.49 0.80 2.94
C ASN A 35 -8.89 2.26 3.17
N LEU A 36 -10.19 2.55 3.06
CA LEU A 36 -10.80 3.88 3.27
C LEU A 36 -10.66 4.41 4.70
N GLY A 37 -10.26 3.56 5.64
CA GLY A 37 -9.91 3.93 7.01
C GLY A 37 -8.87 5.05 7.09
N TYR A 38 -7.96 5.07 6.12
CA TYR A 38 -6.87 6.04 6.05
C TYR A 38 -7.21 7.35 5.34
N LYS A 39 -8.47 7.59 4.94
CA LYS A 39 -8.88 8.85 4.30
C LYS A 39 -8.47 10.09 5.12
N ASP A 40 -8.57 9.98 6.44
CA ASP A 40 -8.23 11.06 7.37
C ASP A 40 -6.73 11.08 7.71
N ALA A 41 -5.96 10.07 7.27
CA ALA A 41 -4.50 10.04 7.37
C ALA A 41 -3.80 10.67 6.16
N ILE A 42 -4.52 11.04 5.09
CA ILE A 42 -3.92 11.69 3.90
C ILE A 42 -3.01 12.86 4.31
N ALA A 43 -1.82 12.87 3.70
CA ALA A 43 -0.73 13.79 3.95
C ALA A 43 -0.17 13.74 5.38
N HIS A 44 -0.19 12.57 6.03
CA HIS A 44 0.40 12.41 7.36
C HIS A 44 1.90 12.74 7.33
N PRO A 45 2.39 13.73 8.12
CA PRO A 45 3.76 14.23 8.01
C PRO A 45 4.81 13.15 8.32
N ASP A 46 4.51 12.26 9.27
CA ASP A 46 5.43 11.19 9.66
C ASP A 46 5.54 10.05 8.64
N TYR A 47 4.58 9.90 7.71
CA TYR A 47 4.54 8.81 6.74
C TYR A 47 4.58 9.32 5.29
N PRO A 48 5.66 10.02 4.87
CA PRO A 48 5.72 10.68 3.57
C PRO A 48 6.20 9.77 2.44
N VAL A 49 6.52 8.50 2.72
CA VAL A 49 7.14 7.59 1.75
C VAL A 49 6.10 6.59 1.26
N LYS A 50 5.80 6.65 -0.03
CA LYS A 50 5.03 5.64 -0.74
C LYS A 50 5.96 4.46 -1.05
N MET A 51 5.51 3.27 -0.72
CA MET A 51 6.17 2.01 -1.10
C MET A 51 5.22 1.19 -1.94
N GLY A 52 5.69 0.68 -3.07
CA GLY A 52 4.97 -0.28 -3.88
C GLY A 52 5.75 -1.59 -3.97
N ILE A 53 5.06 -2.71 -3.83
CA ILE A 53 5.57 -4.04 -4.17
C ILE A 53 4.70 -4.60 -5.28
N ALA A 54 5.29 -4.93 -6.42
CA ALA A 54 4.56 -5.42 -7.58
C ALA A 54 5.04 -6.83 -7.96
N ILE A 55 4.10 -7.65 -8.40
CA ILE A 55 4.33 -9.02 -8.84
C ILE A 55 3.63 -9.17 -10.19
N PRO A 56 4.37 -9.25 -11.30
CA PRO A 56 3.82 -9.69 -12.57
C PRO A 56 3.30 -11.12 -12.42
N VAL A 57 2.12 -11.40 -12.96
CA VAL A 57 1.52 -12.73 -12.92
C VAL A 57 1.00 -13.11 -14.31
N GLU A 58 1.01 -14.39 -14.65
CA GLU A 58 0.41 -14.86 -15.90
C GLU A 58 -1.11 -15.03 -15.76
N GLU A 59 -1.55 -15.51 -14.59
CA GLU A 59 -2.95 -15.75 -14.25
C GLU A 59 -3.23 -15.45 -12.78
N HIS A 60 -4.49 -15.19 -12.43
CA HIS A 60 -4.94 -15.02 -11.04
C HIS A 60 -5.57 -16.33 -10.55
N ASP A 61 -4.72 -17.32 -10.32
CA ASP A 61 -5.13 -18.64 -9.81
C ASP A 61 -5.09 -18.71 -8.27
N GLU A 62 -5.46 -19.87 -7.71
CA GLU A 62 -5.45 -20.07 -6.25
C GLU A 62 -4.05 -19.92 -5.62
N ILE A 63 -3.00 -20.26 -6.37
CA ILE A 63 -1.61 -20.15 -5.89
C ILE A 63 -1.23 -18.69 -5.74
N ILE A 64 -1.51 -17.87 -6.77
CA ILE A 64 -1.31 -16.43 -6.75
C ILE A 64 -2.13 -15.74 -5.66
N MET A 65 -3.36 -16.20 -5.42
CA MET A 65 -4.18 -15.68 -4.33
C MET A 65 -3.61 -16.04 -2.95
N GLY A 66 -3.00 -17.22 -2.82
CA GLY A 66 -2.25 -17.65 -1.63
C GLY A 66 -1.04 -16.74 -1.37
N ILE A 67 -0.23 -16.50 -2.39
CA ILE A 67 0.95 -15.61 -2.31
C ILE A 67 0.53 -14.18 -1.98
N LYS A 68 -0.54 -13.69 -2.61
CA LYS A 68 -1.08 -12.37 -2.32
C LYS A 68 -1.40 -12.21 -0.84
N SER A 69 -2.07 -13.20 -0.26
CA SER A 69 -2.47 -13.18 1.15
C SER A 69 -1.25 -13.26 2.07
N GLU A 70 -0.26 -14.08 1.72
CA GLU A 70 0.95 -14.21 2.53
C GLU A 70 1.82 -12.93 2.51
N ILE A 71 1.92 -12.25 1.36
CA ILE A 71 2.62 -10.96 1.26
C ILE A 71 1.88 -9.88 2.05
N GLU A 72 0.55 -9.87 1.95
CA GLU A 72 -0.29 -8.96 2.75
C GLU A 72 -0.01 -9.12 4.26
N ASP A 73 0.02 -10.36 4.76
CA ASP A 73 0.32 -10.66 6.16
C ASP A 73 1.72 -10.20 6.57
N ILE A 74 2.73 -10.49 5.74
CA ILE A 74 4.11 -10.03 5.97
C ILE A 74 4.19 -8.51 6.05
N LEU A 75 3.50 -7.80 5.14
CA LEU A 75 3.52 -6.34 5.12
C LEU A 75 2.79 -5.75 6.32
N ASN A 76 1.65 -6.30 6.71
CA ASN A 76 0.95 -5.88 7.93
C ASN A 76 1.82 -6.08 9.17
N ASP A 77 2.56 -7.19 9.24
CA ASP A 77 3.48 -7.48 10.33
C ASP A 77 4.67 -6.51 10.39
N ILE A 78 5.23 -6.16 9.24
CA ILE A 78 6.36 -5.22 9.16
C ILE A 78 5.90 -3.78 9.47
N LEU A 79 4.79 -3.37 8.87
CA LEU A 79 4.35 -1.98 8.85
C LEU A 79 3.51 -1.61 10.07
N LEU A 80 2.48 -2.40 10.36
CA LEU A 80 1.47 -2.03 11.35
C LEU A 80 1.94 -2.35 12.78
N LYS A 81 2.53 -3.54 13.01
CA LYS A 81 2.95 -3.95 14.37
C LYS A 81 4.01 -3.02 14.97
N LYS A 82 4.85 -2.40 14.14
CA LYS A 82 5.86 -1.42 14.57
C LYS A 82 5.39 0.03 14.41
N ASN A 83 4.16 0.23 13.92
CA ASN A 83 3.62 1.53 13.56
C ASN A 83 4.56 2.28 12.58
N ASP A 84 5.30 1.56 11.73
CA ASP A 84 6.25 2.10 10.76
C ASP A 84 5.61 2.36 9.40
N GLY A 85 4.35 1.94 9.22
CA GLY A 85 3.56 2.27 8.04
C GLY A 85 2.19 1.60 8.05
N ALA A 86 1.53 1.63 6.91
CA ALA A 86 0.30 0.91 6.65
C ALA A 86 0.20 0.47 5.19
N LEU A 87 -0.37 -0.71 4.96
CA LEU A 87 -0.88 -1.11 3.66
C LEU A 87 -2.22 -0.40 3.41
N VAL A 88 -2.30 0.37 2.32
CA VAL A 88 -3.45 1.22 2.03
C VAL A 88 -4.26 0.77 0.82
N ALA A 89 -3.64 0.02 -0.10
CA ALA A 89 -4.35 -0.58 -1.22
C ALA A 89 -3.66 -1.84 -1.74
N ILE A 90 -4.44 -2.71 -2.38
CA ILE A 90 -3.94 -3.79 -3.25
C ILE A 90 -4.61 -3.63 -4.62
N ILE A 91 -3.81 -3.59 -5.68
CA ILE A 91 -4.23 -3.34 -7.05
C ILE A 91 -3.96 -4.61 -7.86
N SER A 92 -4.95 -5.07 -8.61
CA SER A 92 -4.84 -6.27 -9.44
C SER A 92 -5.23 -5.93 -10.88
N GLY A 93 -4.28 -6.06 -11.82
CA GLY A 93 -4.53 -5.94 -13.25
C GLY A 93 -5.15 -7.21 -13.81
N LEU A 94 -6.31 -7.11 -14.47
CA LEU A 94 -7.08 -8.26 -14.96
C LEU A 94 -6.85 -8.58 -16.44
N GLU A 95 -6.45 -7.61 -17.25
CA GLU A 95 -6.22 -7.77 -18.68
C GLU A 95 -4.83 -7.26 -19.10
N GLY A 96 -4.30 -7.81 -20.19
CA GLY A 96 -2.95 -7.48 -20.69
C GLY A 96 -1.86 -8.04 -19.78
N GLN A 97 -0.94 -7.18 -19.34
CA GLN A 97 0.07 -7.55 -18.36
C GLN A 97 -0.61 -7.60 -16.98
N LYS A 98 -0.94 -8.81 -16.51
CA LYS A 98 -1.55 -8.99 -15.20
C LYS A 98 -0.49 -8.82 -14.11
N PHE A 99 -0.91 -8.24 -13.00
CA PHE A 99 -0.03 -8.01 -11.85
C PHE A 99 -0.85 -7.90 -10.57
N ILE A 100 -0.14 -8.00 -9.45
CA ILE A 100 -0.63 -7.62 -8.13
C ILE A 100 0.34 -6.59 -7.55
N GLU A 101 -0.16 -5.42 -7.17
CA GLU A 101 0.61 -4.38 -6.51
C GLU A 101 0.07 -4.08 -5.12
N PHE A 102 0.95 -4.08 -4.13
CA PHE A 102 0.69 -3.67 -2.76
C PHE A 102 1.19 -2.25 -2.57
N LEU A 103 0.28 -1.34 -2.21
CA LEU A 103 0.58 0.06 -2.00
C LEU A 103 0.55 0.38 -0.50
N SER A 104 1.65 0.93 0.01
CA SER A 104 1.82 1.27 1.42
C SER A 104 2.36 2.68 1.62
N TYR A 105 2.08 3.28 2.78
CA TYR A 105 2.76 4.49 3.24
C TYR A 105 3.55 4.21 4.50
N THR A 106 4.77 4.75 4.57
CA THR A 106 5.76 4.35 5.56
C THR A 106 6.47 5.56 6.15
N LYS A 107 6.96 5.40 7.38
CA LYS A 107 7.76 6.40 8.06
C LYS A 107 9.07 6.64 7.34
N ARG A 108 9.51 7.90 7.33
CA ARG A 108 10.85 8.24 6.83
C ARG A 108 11.91 7.53 7.67
N GLY A 109 12.66 6.62 7.04
CA GLY A 109 13.71 5.84 7.70
C GLY A 109 13.20 4.79 8.70
N GLY A 110 11.89 4.53 8.77
CA GLY A 110 11.33 3.53 9.69
C GLY A 110 11.55 2.09 9.24
N ILE A 111 11.78 1.87 7.93
CA ILE A 111 11.94 0.54 7.35
C ILE A 111 13.17 0.45 6.46
N ASN A 112 13.75 -0.76 6.40
CA ASN A 112 14.83 -1.10 5.49
C ASN A 112 14.25 -1.74 4.22
N PHE A 113 13.96 -0.92 3.21
CA PHE A 113 13.37 -1.36 1.93
C PHE A 113 14.18 -2.47 1.26
N ALA A 114 15.51 -2.34 1.21
CA ALA A 114 16.38 -3.33 0.58
C ALA A 114 16.28 -4.70 1.28
N LYS A 115 16.21 -4.71 2.61
CA LYS A 115 16.00 -5.94 3.36
C LYS A 115 14.63 -6.56 3.10
N ILE A 116 13.56 -5.77 3.12
CA ILE A 116 12.20 -6.27 2.84
C ILE A 116 12.15 -6.86 1.42
N HIS A 117 12.71 -6.17 0.44
CA HIS A 117 12.77 -6.65 -0.94
C HIS A 117 13.52 -7.98 -1.04
N GLN A 118 14.70 -8.06 -0.43
CA GLN A 118 15.49 -9.29 -0.43
C GLN A 118 14.77 -10.45 0.28
N ASP A 119 14.19 -10.21 1.45
CA ASP A 119 13.45 -11.22 2.21
C ASP A 119 12.24 -11.75 1.40
N LEU A 120 11.53 -10.88 0.68
CA LEU A 120 10.43 -11.28 -0.19
C LEU A 120 10.93 -12.08 -1.40
N LYS A 121 12.02 -11.67 -2.05
CA LYS A 121 12.62 -12.42 -3.17
C LYS A 121 13.12 -13.80 -2.74
N ASP A 122 13.69 -13.90 -1.54
CA ASP A 122 14.17 -15.17 -1.00
C ASP A 122 13.02 -16.11 -0.62
N LYS A 123 11.87 -15.57 -0.21
CA LYS A 123 10.69 -16.36 0.13
C LYS A 123 9.90 -16.79 -1.12
N PHE A 124 9.76 -15.90 -2.09
CA PHE A 124 8.97 -16.11 -3.31
C PHE A 124 9.88 -16.21 -4.55
N LYS A 125 10.82 -17.15 -4.53
CA LYS A 125 11.89 -17.27 -5.54
C LYS A 125 11.41 -17.51 -6.96
N ASP A 126 10.23 -18.11 -7.10
CA ASP A 126 9.62 -18.42 -8.39
C ASP A 126 8.89 -17.22 -9.01
N TYR A 127 8.85 -16.07 -8.30
CA TYR A 127 8.12 -14.88 -8.71
C TYR A 127 9.05 -13.67 -8.84
N GLU A 128 8.77 -12.85 -9.85
CA GLU A 128 9.48 -11.59 -10.04
C GLU A 128 8.93 -10.53 -9.08
N ILE A 129 9.47 -10.47 -7.87
CA ILE A 129 9.12 -9.42 -6.91
C ILE A 129 9.85 -8.12 -7.28
N GLN A 130 9.07 -7.10 -7.61
CA GLN A 130 9.53 -5.73 -7.84
C GLN A 130 9.16 -4.85 -6.64
N MET A 131 10.02 -3.88 -6.32
CA MET A 131 9.76 -2.91 -5.26
C MET A 131 10.23 -1.52 -5.66
N TYR A 132 9.47 -0.50 -5.29
CA TYR A 132 9.89 0.89 -5.37
C TYR A 132 9.50 1.64 -4.08
N ALA A 133 10.23 2.72 -3.80
CA ALA A 133 9.94 3.60 -2.69
C ALA A 133 10.24 5.05 -3.08
N ASP A 134 9.23 5.91 -3.01
CA ASP A 134 9.31 7.30 -3.44
C ASP A 134 8.67 8.23 -2.40
N ASN A 135 9.12 9.47 -2.38
CA ASN A 135 8.54 10.50 -1.53
C ASN A 135 7.21 10.99 -2.12
N ASP A 136 6.11 10.72 -1.43
CA ASP A 136 4.75 11.16 -1.76
C ASP A 136 4.08 11.76 -0.51
N VAL A 137 4.52 12.98 -0.16
CA VAL A 137 4.10 13.68 1.07
C VAL A 137 2.60 13.94 1.12
N LYS A 138 1.95 14.05 -0.05
CA LYS A 138 0.52 14.35 -0.15
C LYS A 138 -0.34 13.10 -0.28
N TRP A 139 0.30 11.93 -0.35
CA TRP A 139 -0.34 10.65 -0.59
C TRP A 139 -1.14 10.62 -1.90
N GLU A 140 -0.63 11.26 -2.95
CA GLU A 140 -1.36 11.45 -4.22
C GLU A 140 -1.80 10.11 -4.82
N ALA A 141 -0.98 9.05 -4.71
CA ALA A 141 -1.35 7.73 -5.24
C ALA A 141 -2.51 7.09 -4.48
N TYR A 142 -2.58 7.24 -3.15
CA TYR A 142 -3.75 6.75 -2.41
C TYR A 142 -4.96 7.64 -2.68
N ARG A 143 -4.72 8.94 -2.76
CA ARG A 143 -5.74 9.95 -3.03
C ARG A 143 -6.44 9.70 -4.36
N SER A 144 -5.71 9.34 -5.42
CA SER A 144 -6.30 9.05 -6.74
C SER A 144 -7.35 7.94 -6.72
N PHE A 145 -7.24 7.00 -5.78
CA PHE A 145 -8.22 5.92 -5.59
C PHE A 145 -9.26 6.23 -4.53
N ALA A 146 -8.87 6.99 -3.50
CA ALA A 146 -9.76 7.43 -2.44
C ALA A 146 -10.74 8.54 -2.92
N HIS A 147 -10.59 9.03 -4.15
CA HIS A 147 -11.48 10.00 -4.84
C HIS A 147 -12.81 9.41 -5.34
N LEU A 148 -13.41 8.56 -4.51
CA LEU A 148 -14.81 8.78 -4.17
C LEU A 148 -14.96 10.14 -3.44
#